data_AF-A0A7X8VCV4-F1
#
_entry.id   AF-A0A7X8VCV4-F1
#
_cell.length_a   1.000
_cell.length_b   1.000
_cell.length_c   1.000
_cell.angle_alpha   90.00
_cell.angle_beta   90.00
_cell.angle_gamma   90.00
#
_symmetry.space_group_name_H-M   'P 1'
#
loop_
_entity.id
_entity.type
_entity.pdbx_description
1 polymer ?
#
loop_
_entity_poly.entity_id
_entity_poly.type
_entity_poly.pdbx_seq_one_letter_code
_entity_poly.pdbx_strand_id
1 'polypeptide(L)'
;MEDYLEMIYRSCIKEGYIRMTSLAQQLNVQASSATKTVQKLTEMGLLVYKKYGIIQLTEEGRRIGKFLLKRHRIVETFLKNIGVKENILRQTEMIEHHLSVDTVNNIDILNRFFKEFPEIHKQLLKFHN
;
A
#
# COMPACT_ATOMS: atom_id res chain seq x y z
N MET A 1 10.04 3.45 -3.96
CA MET A 1 10.10 4.33 -2.76
C MET A 1 8.78 4.28 -2.01
N GLU A 2 7.64 4.36 -2.71
CA GLU A 2 6.32 4.20 -2.12
C GLU A 2 6.17 2.86 -1.37
N ASP A 3 6.58 1.73 -1.95
CA ASP A 3 6.50 0.40 -1.30
C ASP A 3 7.24 0.36 0.04
N TYR A 4 8.38 1.05 0.12
CA TYR A 4 9.14 1.17 1.35
C TYR A 4 8.35 1.93 2.41
N LEU A 5 7.82 3.10 2.05
CA LEU A 5 7.07 3.93 2.98
C LEU A 5 5.78 3.25 3.42
N GLU A 6 5.11 2.56 2.52
CA GLU A 6 3.93 1.76 2.82
C GLU A 6 4.25 0.58 3.75
N MET A 7 5.31 -0.19 3.46
CA MET A 7 5.72 -1.33 4.30
C MET A 7 6.17 -0.87 5.69
N ILE A 8 6.93 0.23 5.76
CA ILE A 8 7.29 0.87 7.03
C ILE A 8 6.03 1.28 7.79
N TYR A 9 5.04 1.88 7.12
CA TYR A 9 3.77 2.25 7.74
C TYR A 9 2.98 1.05 8.26
N ARG A 10 2.83 -0.01 7.46
CA ARG A 10 2.20 -1.28 7.86
C ARG A 10 2.83 -1.85 9.13
N SER A 11 4.16 -1.83 9.21
CA SER A 11 4.90 -2.32 10.39
C SER A 11 4.81 -1.36 11.59
N CYS A 12 4.97 -0.06 11.38
CA CYS A 12 4.97 0.95 12.45
C CYS A 12 3.60 1.15 13.10
N ILE A 13 2.48 0.80 12.43
CA ILE A 13 1.16 0.81 13.08
C ILE A 13 1.10 -0.24 14.20
N LYS A 14 1.78 -1.37 14.04
CA LYS A 14 1.76 -2.47 15.01
C LYS A 14 2.72 -2.22 16.16
N GLU A 15 3.97 -1.88 15.82
CA GLU A 15 5.09 -1.87 16.79
C GLU A 15 5.65 -0.46 17.09
N GLY A 16 5.19 0.58 16.37
CA GLY A 16 5.74 1.94 16.46
C GLY A 16 7.08 2.17 15.76
N TYR A 17 7.70 1.11 15.22
CA TYR A 17 8.94 1.15 14.45
C TYR A 17 9.09 -0.10 13.55
N ILE A 18 10.10 -0.10 12.68
CA ILE A 18 10.58 -1.30 11.98
C ILE A 18 12.11 -1.32 11.98
N ARG A 19 12.71 -2.52 12.02
CA ARG A 19 14.17 -2.68 11.87
C ARG A 19 14.55 -2.79 10.39
N MET A 20 15.69 -2.23 10.01
CA MET A 20 16.23 -2.30 8.64
C MET A 20 16.29 -3.73 8.09
N THR A 21 16.73 -4.69 8.91
CA THR A 21 16.81 -6.10 8.52
C THR A 21 15.42 -6.69 8.22
N SER A 22 14.43 -6.39 9.06
CA SER A 22 13.05 -6.83 8.85
C SER A 22 12.44 -6.16 7.61
N LEU A 23 12.70 -4.86 7.40
CA LEU A 23 12.25 -4.15 6.21
C LEU A 23 12.80 -4.77 4.91
N ALA A 24 14.11 -5.03 4.87
CA ALA A 24 14.76 -5.65 3.72
C ALA A 24 14.18 -7.06 3.44
N GLN A 25 13.94 -7.84 4.49
CA GLN A 25 13.32 -9.16 4.38
C GLN A 25 11.88 -9.10 3.87
N GLN A 26 11.05 -8.19 4.43
CA GLN A 26 9.64 -8.04 4.04
C GLN A 26 9.48 -7.58 2.58
N LEU A 27 10.41 -6.75 2.10
CA LEU A 27 10.42 -6.27 0.71
C LEU A 27 11.18 -7.20 -0.25
N ASN A 28 11.79 -8.29 0.26
CA ASN A 28 12.61 -9.21 -0.53
C ASN A 28 13.73 -8.49 -1.33
N VAL A 29 14.47 -7.61 -0.66
CA VAL A 29 15.53 -6.78 -1.27
C VAL A 29 16.83 -6.88 -0.48
N GLN A 30 17.95 -6.57 -1.15
CA GLN A 30 19.25 -6.50 -0.50
C GLN A 30 19.30 -5.36 0.52
N ALA A 31 19.93 -5.60 1.68
CA ALA A 31 20.03 -4.62 2.77
C ALA A 31 20.70 -3.30 2.33
N SER A 32 21.66 -3.37 1.41
CA SER A 32 22.32 -2.20 0.83
C SER A 32 21.37 -1.35 -0.01
N SER A 33 20.45 -1.97 -0.76
CA SER A 33 19.40 -1.27 -1.52
C SER A 33 18.37 -0.63 -0.58
N ALA A 34 17.98 -1.36 0.46
CA ALA A 34 17.06 -0.85 1.47
C ALA A 34 17.61 0.38 2.18
N THR A 35 18.89 0.33 2.56
CA THR A 35 19.59 1.45 3.23
C THR A 35 19.55 2.72 2.39
N LYS A 36 19.90 2.64 1.11
CA LYS A 36 19.87 3.80 0.19
C LYS A 36 18.47 4.41 0.09
N THR A 37 17.44 3.58 0.02
CA THR A 37 16.05 4.05 -0.09
C THR A 37 15.56 4.70 1.20
N VAL A 38 15.88 4.11 2.35
CA VAL A 38 15.55 4.66 3.67
C VAL A 38 16.26 5.98 3.93
N GLN A 39 17.53 6.12 3.52
CA GLN A 39 18.27 7.38 3.60
C GLN A 39 17.57 8.49 2.80
N LYS A 40 17.20 8.23 1.55
CA LYS A 40 16.43 9.19 0.73
C LYS A 40 15.12 9.60 1.40
N LEU A 41 14.36 8.64 1.93
CA LEU A 41 13.11 8.93 2.63
C LEU A 41 13.34 9.72 3.95
N THR A 42 14.49 9.55 4.59
CA THR A 42 14.91 10.33 5.76
C THR A 42 15.28 11.76 5.37
N GLU A 43 16.03 11.94 4.28
CA GLU A 43 16.36 13.26 3.70
C GLU A 43 15.11 14.04 3.27
N MET A 44 14.08 13.34 2.81
CA MET A 44 12.76 13.92 2.52
C MET A 44 11.92 14.23 3.77
N GLY A 45 12.43 13.98 4.98
CA GLY A 45 11.71 14.23 6.23
C GLY A 45 10.54 13.27 6.50
N LEU A 46 10.49 12.12 5.81
CA LEU A 46 9.40 11.14 5.97
C LEU A 46 9.71 10.09 7.04
N LEU A 47 10.99 9.86 7.31
CA LEU A 47 11.46 8.86 8.27
C LEU A 47 12.42 9.47 9.28
N VAL A 48 12.53 8.81 10.43
CA VAL A 48 13.62 9.00 11.40
C VAL A 48 14.40 7.69 11.46
N TYR A 49 15.66 7.73 11.04
CA TYR A 49 16.58 6.60 11.16
C TYR A 49 17.44 6.75 12.42
N LYS A 50 17.30 5.81 13.36
CA LYS A 50 17.98 5.80 14.66
C LYS A 50 19.10 4.74 14.70
N LYS A 51 19.92 4.82 15.75
CA LYS A 51 20.92 3.77 16.07
C LYS A 51 20.27 2.38 16.12
N TYR A 52 21.08 1.35 15.89
CA TYR A 52 20.65 -0.06 15.84
C TYR A 52 19.67 -0.40 14.70
N GLY A 53 19.61 0.42 13.66
CA GLY A 53 18.81 0.15 12.46
C GLY A 53 17.31 0.32 12.67
N ILE A 54 16.90 1.11 13.66
CA ILE A 54 15.49 1.40 13.95
C ILE A 54 15.00 2.51 13.01
N ILE A 55 13.90 2.26 12.32
CA ILE A 55 13.23 3.19 11.41
C ILE A 55 11.86 3.53 12.00
N GLN A 56 11.56 4.81 12.10
CA GLN A 56 10.25 5.33 12.51
C GLN A 56 9.72 6.30 11.47
N LEU A 57 8.40 6.45 11.43
CA LEU A 57 7.75 7.47 10.60
C LEU A 57 7.76 8.82 11.32
N THR A 58 7.98 9.89 10.56
CA THR A 58 7.55 11.22 10.98
C THR A 58 6.03 11.34 10.86
N GLU A 59 5.45 12.44 11.32
CA GLU A 59 4.03 12.71 11.11
C GLU A 59 3.67 12.75 9.61
N GLU A 60 4.51 13.41 8.81
CA GLU A 60 4.33 13.49 7.37
C GLU A 60 4.48 12.12 6.68
N GLY A 61 5.51 11.35 7.06
CA GLY A 61 5.66 9.97 6.57
C GLY A 61 4.46 9.09 6.93
N ARG A 62 3.89 9.27 8.12
CA ARG A 62 2.67 8.57 8.54
C ARG A 62 1.46 8.96 7.70
N ARG A 63 1.31 10.24 7.37
CA ARG A 63 0.24 10.74 6.51
C ARG A 63 0.31 10.13 5.11
N ILE A 64 1.49 10.14 4.50
CA ILE A 64 1.69 9.56 3.16
C ILE A 64 1.56 8.03 3.20
N GLY A 65 2.19 7.35 4.17
CA GLY A 65 2.09 5.90 4.33
C GLY A 65 0.64 5.42 4.51
N LYS A 66 -0.18 6.19 5.24
CA LYS A 66 -1.63 5.96 5.35
C LYS A 66 -2.35 6.06 4.02
N PHE A 67 -2.00 7.05 3.20
CA PHE A 67 -2.57 7.21 1.87
C PHE A 67 -2.19 6.03 0.96
N LEU A 68 -0.92 5.61 0.96
CA LEU A 68 -0.44 4.47 0.16
C LEU A 68 -1.19 3.18 0.55
N LEU A 69 -1.27 2.87 1.84
CA LEU A 69 -2.04 1.70 2.31
C LEU A 69 -3.53 1.78 1.95
N LYS A 70 -4.12 2.99 1.97
CA LYS A 70 -5.51 3.20 1.57
C LYS A 70 -5.68 2.90 0.07
N ARG A 71 -4.78 3.41 -0.78
CA ARG A 71 -4.77 3.16 -2.22
C ARG A 71 -4.68 1.66 -2.52
N HIS A 72 -3.75 0.96 -1.90
CA HIS A 72 -3.60 -0.49 -2.03
C HIS A 72 -4.91 -1.23 -1.77
N ARG A 73 -5.56 -0.93 -0.63
CA ARG A 73 -6.82 -1.58 -0.23
C ARG A 73 -7.97 -1.27 -1.19
N ILE A 74 -8.04 -0.06 -1.73
CA ILE A 74 -9.06 0.33 -2.71
C ILE A 74 -8.88 -0.48 -3.99
N VAL A 75 -7.66 -0.54 -4.52
CA VAL A 75 -7.35 -1.29 -5.74
C VAL A 75 -7.58 -2.78 -5.52
N GLU A 76 -7.13 -3.35 -4.40
CA GLU A 76 -7.35 -4.76 -4.05
C GLU A 76 -8.84 -5.10 -3.98
N THR A 77 -9.64 -4.24 -3.33
CA THR A 77 -11.10 -4.41 -3.22
C THR A 77 -11.77 -4.32 -4.59
N PHE A 78 -11.31 -3.41 -5.44
CA PHE A 78 -11.81 -3.28 -6.80
C PHE A 78 -11.56 -4.52 -7.64
N LEU A 79 -10.33 -5.04 -7.63
CA LEU A 79 -9.98 -6.26 -8.36
C LEU A 79 -10.85 -7.44 -7.90
N LYS A 80 -11.08 -7.58 -6.59
CA LYS A 80 -12.01 -8.57 -6.04
C LYS A 80 -13.44 -8.36 -6.55
N ASN A 81 -13.92 -7.12 -6.55
CA ASN A 81 -15.28 -6.78 -6.95
C ASN A 81 -15.55 -7.10 -8.42
N ILE A 82 -14.57 -6.92 -9.32
CA ILE A 82 -14.71 -7.26 -10.74
C ILE A 82 -14.47 -8.75 -11.04
N GLY A 83 -14.18 -9.56 -10.03
CA GLY A 83 -14.06 -11.01 -10.15
C GLY A 83 -12.65 -11.55 -10.40
N VAL A 84 -11.60 -10.76 -10.19
CA VAL A 84 -10.21 -11.28 -10.24
C VAL A 84 -10.01 -12.23 -9.06
N LYS A 85 -9.61 -13.48 -9.35
CA LYS A 85 -9.41 -14.54 -8.34
C LYS A 85 -7.94 -14.86 -8.08
N GLU A 86 -7.10 -14.74 -9.10
CA GLU A 86 -5.71 -15.16 -9.04
C GLU A 86 -4.77 -13.96 -8.94
N ASN A 87 -3.69 -14.11 -8.17
CA ASN A 87 -2.60 -13.14 -8.07
C ASN A 87 -3.05 -11.72 -7.68
N ILE A 88 -4.17 -11.56 -6.95
CA ILE A 88 -4.75 -10.25 -6.61
C ILE A 88 -3.73 -9.30 -5.97
N LEU A 89 -2.92 -9.80 -5.02
CA LEU A 89 -1.91 -9.00 -4.36
C LEU A 89 -0.89 -8.44 -5.37
N ARG A 90 -0.31 -9.31 -6.19
CA ARG A 90 0.67 -8.93 -7.22
C ARG A 90 0.08 -7.96 -8.24
N GLN A 91 -1.17 -8.18 -8.66
CA GLN A 91 -1.84 -7.27 -9.60
C GLN A 91 -2.12 -5.91 -8.95
N THR A 92 -2.50 -5.89 -7.68
CA THR A 92 -2.70 -4.65 -6.91
C THR A 92 -1.41 -3.83 -6.91
N GLU A 93 -0.29 -4.44 -6.54
CA GLU A 93 1.03 -3.80 -6.53
C GLU A 93 1.44 -3.27 -7.91
N MET A 94 1.17 -4.03 -8.99
CA MET A 94 1.49 -3.57 -10.35
C MET A 94 0.65 -2.36 -10.79
N ILE A 95 -0.60 -2.28 -10.34
CA ILE A 95 -1.55 -1.26 -10.80
C ILE A 95 -1.44 0.02 -9.96
N GLU A 96 -1.32 -0.10 -8.64
CA GLU A 96 -1.60 1.01 -7.74
C GLU A 96 -0.69 2.23 -7.91
N HIS A 97 0.57 2.04 -8.32
CA HIS A 97 1.52 3.14 -8.54
C HIS A 97 1.28 3.91 -9.83
N HIS A 98 0.45 3.39 -10.74
CA HIS A 98 0.15 3.99 -12.04
C HIS A 98 -1.18 4.74 -12.06
N LEU A 99 -1.89 4.77 -10.94
CA LEU A 99 -3.18 5.44 -10.83
C LEU A 99 -3.05 6.83 -10.25
N SER A 100 -3.76 7.77 -10.85
CA SER A 100 -3.94 9.11 -10.29
C SER A 100 -4.78 9.05 -9.01
N VAL A 101 -4.65 10.06 -8.14
CA VAL A 101 -5.49 10.21 -6.94
C VAL A 101 -6.98 10.24 -7.32
N ASP A 102 -7.33 10.90 -8.42
CA ASP A 102 -8.70 10.99 -8.90
C ASP A 102 -9.24 9.61 -9.33
N THR A 103 -8.45 8.84 -10.08
CA THR A 103 -8.81 7.47 -10.47
C THR A 103 -9.03 6.58 -9.25
N VAL A 104 -8.15 6.64 -8.25
CA VAL A 104 -8.29 5.88 -7.00
C VAL A 104 -9.58 6.27 -6.26
N ASN A 105 -9.92 7.56 -6.21
CA ASN A 105 -11.14 8.04 -5.57
C ASN A 105 -12.40 7.54 -6.29
N ASN A 106 -12.42 7.54 -7.62
CA ASN A 106 -13.53 7.01 -8.41
C ASN A 106 -13.69 5.49 -8.24
N ILE A 107 -12.58 4.74 -8.17
CA ILE A 107 -12.60 3.31 -7.83
C ILE A 107 -13.19 3.09 -6.42
N ASP A 108 -12.83 3.91 -5.45
CA ASP A 108 -13.38 3.83 -4.10
C ASP A 108 -14.89 4.11 -4.06
N ILE A 109 -15.38 5.06 -4.87
CA ILE A 109 -16.82 5.30 -5.05
C ILE A 109 -17.49 4.03 -5.59
N LEU A 110 -16.94 3.42 -6.65
CA LEU A 110 -17.48 2.19 -7.23
C LEU A 110 -17.49 1.03 -6.22
N ASN A 111 -16.42 0.86 -5.44
CA ASN A 111 -16.36 -0.15 -4.39
C ASN A 111 -17.45 0.05 -3.33
N ARG A 112 -17.68 1.30 -2.92
CA ARG A 112 -18.76 1.64 -1.97
C ARG A 112 -20.14 1.42 -2.57
N PHE A 113 -20.33 1.75 -3.85
CA PHE A 113 -21.56 1.49 -4.58
C PHE A 113 -21.89 -0.01 -4.61
N PHE A 114 -20.95 -0.88 -4.95
CA PHE A 114 -21.19 -2.34 -4.91
C PHE A 114 -21.50 -2.86 -3.50
N LYS A 115 -20.88 -2.27 -2.48
CA LYS A 115 -21.18 -2.61 -1.08
C LYS A 115 -22.60 -2.20 -0.67
N GLU A 116 -23.06 -1.04 -1.13
CA GLU A 116 -24.39 -0.51 -0.84
C GLU A 116 -25.50 -1.20 -1.66
N PHE A 117 -25.18 -1.62 -2.89
CA PHE A 117 -26.08 -2.29 -3.82
C PHE A 117 -25.57 -3.69 -4.19
N PRO A 118 -25.56 -4.65 -3.24
CA PRO A 118 -25.01 -5.99 -3.47
C PRO A 118 -25.74 -6.77 -4.57
N GLU A 119 -27.00 -6.45 -4.85
CA GLU A 119 -27.76 -7.09 -5.92
C GLU A 119 -27.21 -6.73 -7.30
N ILE A 120 -26.75 -5.48 -7.49
CA ILE A 120 -26.11 -5.04 -8.73
C ILE A 120 -24.74 -5.68 -8.88
N HIS A 121 -23.98 -5.79 -7.78
CA HIS A 121 -22.71 -6.52 -7.78
C HIS A 121 -22.88 -7.99 -8.21
N LYS A 122 -23.90 -8.68 -7.69
CA LYS A 122 -24.24 -10.05 -8.13
C LYS A 122 -24.63 -10.10 -9.61
N GLN A 123 -25.37 -9.10 -10.11
CA GLN A 123 -25.71 -9.04 -11.54
C GLN A 123 -24.45 -8.89 -12.41
N LEU A 124 -23.51 -8.02 -12.03
CA LEU A 124 -22.22 -7.90 -12.71
C LEU A 124 -21.48 -9.25 -12.74
N LEU A 125 -21.36 -9.93 -11.60
CA LEU A 125 -20.66 -11.21 -11.52
C LEU A 125 -21.37 -12.32 -12.33
N LYS A 126 -22.69 -12.25 -12.49
CA LYS A 126 -23.44 -13.17 -13.35
C LYS A 126 -23.24 -12.88 -14.83
N PHE A 127 -23.09 -11.61 -15.23
CA PHE A 127 -22.89 -11.23 -16.63
C PHE A 127 -21.60 -11.81 -17.22
N HIS A 128 -20.58 -12.07 -16.39
CA HIS A 128 -19.32 -12.69 -16.81
C HIS A 128 -19.37 -14.22 -16.99
N ASN A 129 -20.42 -14.88 -16.50
CA ASN A 129 -20.58 -16.35 -16.59
C ASN A 129 -21.64 -16.71 -17.64
#